data_AF-A0AAD6JT99-F1
#
_entry.id   AF-A0AAD6JT99-F1
#
_cell.length_a   1.000
_cell.length_b   1.000
_cell.length_c   1.000
_cell.angle_alpha   90.00
_cell.angle_beta   90.00
_cell.angle_gamma   90.00
#
_symmetry.space_group_name_H-M   'P 1'
#
loop_
_entity.id
_entity.type
_entity.pdbx_description
1 polymer ?
#
loop_
_entity_poly.entity_id
_entity_poly.type
_entity_poly.pdbx_seq_one_letter_code
_entity_poly.pdbx_strand_id
1 'polypeptide(L)'
;MGLLIAVRKECFRVICHRELLFNDCGDRVAQLLHVELAGPYSPSRNNDTRQEILIVNTHLLFPHDSSLSLVRLNQVYKILQYVESYQKENKLSPMPIMLCGDWNGSKRGHVYKFLRSIGFVSSYDTAHQYTDADAHKWVSHQNHRGNICGVDFIWLLNPNRYRKLLKSSWSEAVFGMFKYLVRRASLTEEKAFALLKADNDSDCITYSGFCEALRQLNLTGHCYGLSDEETKDLWVQADMDGNGVLDYKEFQQRIWNPTRSEQKDDGVLDDDHKGGEEQTIGFSVENAVLFPPEVEKGKWPENYYLSDHARLTVVFSPIRMPCSQLIS
;
A
#
# COMPACT_ATOMS: atom_id res chain seq x y z
N MET A 1 12.63 5.74 -17.33
CA MET A 1 11.63 6.64 -16.70
C MET A 1 12.36 7.60 -15.78
N GLY A 2 11.87 8.84 -15.63
CA GLY A 2 12.47 9.82 -14.71
C GLY A 2 11.46 10.23 -13.64
N LEU A 3 11.93 10.47 -12.42
CA LEU A 3 11.14 11.04 -11.32
C LEU A 3 11.84 12.31 -10.83
N LEU A 4 11.03 13.25 -10.32
CA LEU A 4 11.51 14.46 -9.67
C LEU A 4 10.73 14.69 -8.39
N ILE A 5 11.43 15.00 -7.31
CA ILE A 5 10.88 15.61 -6.11
C ILE A 5 11.52 16.98 -5.97
N ALA A 6 10.71 18.02 -5.81
CA ALA A 6 11.17 19.39 -5.60
C ALA A 6 10.60 19.93 -4.28
N VAL A 7 11.44 20.63 -3.52
CA VAL A 7 11.05 21.28 -2.26
C VAL A 7 11.50 22.74 -2.27
N ARG A 8 10.73 23.60 -1.60
CA ARG A 8 11.10 25.00 -1.39
C ARG A 8 12.19 25.08 -0.32
N LYS A 9 13.38 25.52 -0.70
CA LYS A 9 14.55 25.61 0.19
C LYS A 9 14.33 26.51 1.42
N GLU A 10 13.41 27.47 1.30
CA GLU A 10 13.05 28.39 2.39
C GLU A 10 12.17 27.72 3.45
N CYS A 11 11.48 26.63 3.08
CA CYS A 11 10.58 25.89 3.97
C CYS A 11 11.17 24.57 4.44
N PHE A 12 12.00 23.92 3.63
CA PHE A 12 12.49 22.57 3.89
C PHE A 12 14.00 22.48 3.76
N ARG A 13 14.61 21.80 4.71
CA ARG A 13 15.99 21.32 4.66
C ARG A 13 15.98 19.87 4.21
N VAL A 14 16.68 19.57 3.11
CA VAL A 14 16.87 18.19 2.67
C VAL A 14 17.92 17.51 3.55
N ILE A 15 17.54 16.43 4.23
CA ILE A 15 18.44 15.61 5.05
C ILE A 15 19.09 14.54 4.17
N CYS A 16 18.29 13.84 3.36
CA CYS A 16 18.77 12.73 2.54
C CYS A 16 17.91 12.57 1.28
N HIS A 17 18.53 12.09 0.21
CA HIS A 17 17.88 11.66 -1.02
C HIS A 17 18.44 10.28 -1.40
N ARG A 18 17.56 9.34 -1.74
CA ARG A 18 17.90 8.00 -2.19
C ARG A 18 17.06 7.62 -3.41
N GLU A 19 17.71 7.09 -4.44
CA GLU A 19 17.03 6.50 -5.59
C GLU A 19 16.88 4.99 -5.40
N LEU A 20 15.73 4.46 -5.78
CA LEU A 20 15.41 3.05 -5.73
C LEU A 20 15.16 2.58 -7.17
N LEU A 21 15.94 1.60 -7.62
CA LEU A 21 15.83 1.01 -8.96
C LEU A 21 15.25 -0.40 -8.84
N PHE A 22 14.12 -0.65 -9.51
CA PHE A 22 13.45 -1.95 -9.54
C PHE A 22 13.80 -2.72 -10.82
N ASN A 23 15.10 -2.99 -11.02
CA ASN A 23 15.60 -3.72 -12.19
C ASN A 23 15.03 -5.16 -12.28
N ASP A 24 14.64 -5.71 -11.13
CA ASP A 24 14.07 -7.04 -10.98
C ASP A 24 12.53 -7.05 -10.91
N CYS A 25 11.89 -5.88 -10.99
CA CYS A 25 10.44 -5.75 -10.80
C CYS A 25 9.86 -4.63 -11.68
N GLY A 26 9.62 -4.95 -12.95
CA GLY A 26 8.91 -4.10 -13.91
C GLY A 26 9.69 -2.89 -14.44
N ASP A 27 11.01 -2.83 -14.20
CA ASP A 27 11.92 -1.75 -14.66
C ASP A 27 11.41 -0.35 -14.30
N ARG A 28 11.03 -0.19 -13.02
CA ARG A 28 10.51 1.07 -12.46
C ARG A 28 11.46 1.64 -11.44
N VAL A 29 11.16 2.87 -11.04
CA VAL A 29 11.96 3.62 -10.10
C VAL A 29 11.09 4.23 -9.01
N ALA A 30 11.70 4.49 -7.86
CA ALA A 30 11.15 5.36 -6.82
C ALA A 30 12.25 6.28 -6.28
N GLN A 31 11.86 7.39 -5.67
CA GLN A 31 12.77 8.30 -4.97
C GLN A 31 12.28 8.47 -3.55
N LEU A 32 13.18 8.34 -2.57
CA LEU A 32 12.93 8.69 -1.18
C LEU A 32 13.66 9.99 -0.87
N LEU A 33 12.92 10.96 -0.35
CA LEU A 33 13.43 12.24 0.14
C LEU A 33 13.08 12.37 1.62
N HIS A 34 14.11 12.48 2.46
CA HIS A 34 13.95 12.81 3.87
C HIS A 34 14.18 14.31 4.04
N VAL A 35 13.16 15.02 4.52
CA VAL A 35 13.22 16.46 4.74
C VAL A 35 12.80 16.85 6.16
N GLU A 36 13.34 17.97 6.61
CA GLU A 36 12.97 18.64 7.85
C GLU A 36 12.39 20.01 7.52
N LEU A 37 11.37 20.45 8.25
CA LEU A 37 10.86 21.82 8.15
C LEU A 37 11.87 22.82 8.73
N ALA A 38 12.30 23.80 7.93
CA ALA A 38 13.14 24.90 8.36
C ALA A 38 12.27 25.97 9.07
N GLY A 39 12.54 26.26 10.37
CA GLY A 39 11.72 27.16 11.21
C GLY A 39 11.69 28.65 10.77
N PRO A 40 10.76 29.49 11.29
CA PRO A 40 10.20 29.49 12.66
C PRO A 40 8.64 29.46 12.72
N TYR A 41 7.95 28.68 11.89
CA TYR A 41 6.49 28.69 11.80
C TYR A 41 5.73 27.88 12.89
N SER A 42 6.37 27.51 14.00
CA SER A 42 5.67 26.89 15.15
C SER A 42 5.23 27.99 16.14
N PRO A 43 3.93 28.20 16.37
CA PRO A 43 3.44 29.11 17.42
C PRO A 43 3.61 28.55 18.83
N SER A 44 4.16 27.34 19.00
CA SER A 44 4.23 26.66 20.30
C SER A 44 5.67 26.43 20.75
N ARG A 45 6.07 27.18 21.78
CA ARG A 45 7.34 27.08 22.52
C ARG A 45 7.45 25.75 23.28
N ASN A 46 7.72 24.65 22.58
CA ASN A 46 8.45 23.50 23.10
C ASN A 46 9.44 23.08 22.00
N ASN A 47 10.71 23.41 22.19
CA ASN A 47 11.74 23.49 21.16
C ASN A 47 12.33 22.14 20.69
N ASP A 48 11.78 20.98 21.08
CA ASP A 48 12.49 19.70 20.90
C ASP A 48 11.91 18.75 19.83
N THR A 49 10.72 19.01 19.27
CA THR A 49 10.16 18.14 18.22
C THR A 49 10.50 18.66 16.83
N ARG A 50 11.56 18.11 16.23
CA ARG A 50 11.88 18.31 14.82
C ARG A 50 10.75 17.77 13.95
N GLN A 51 10.31 18.58 12.99
CA GLN A 51 9.25 18.19 12.05
C GLN A 51 9.90 17.58 10.81
N GLU A 52 10.16 16.28 10.90
CA GLU A 52 10.75 15.47 9.82
C GLU A 52 9.65 14.67 9.10
N ILE A 53 9.85 14.44 7.80
CA ILE A 53 8.94 13.66 6.96
C ILE A 53 9.72 12.89 5.90
N LEU A 54 9.27 11.65 5.65
CA LEU A 54 9.73 10.86 4.51
C LEU A 54 8.74 11.02 3.37
N ILE A 55 9.23 11.49 2.22
CA ILE A 55 8.45 11.63 0.99
C ILE A 55 8.99 10.62 -0.01
N VAL A 56 8.13 9.73 -0.48
CA VAL A 56 8.44 8.81 -1.57
C VAL A 56 7.66 9.24 -2.81
N ASN A 57 8.32 9.30 -3.96
CA ASN A 57 7.66 9.46 -5.25
C ASN A 57 7.93 8.23 -6.13
N THR A 58 6.92 7.75 -6.84
CA THR A 58 7.07 6.59 -7.75
C THR A 58 6.15 6.69 -8.97
N HIS A 59 6.42 5.84 -9.96
CA HIS A 59 5.53 5.61 -11.09
C HIS A 59 5.50 4.10 -11.34
N LEU A 60 4.39 3.46 -10.94
CA LEU A 60 4.24 2.00 -10.99
C LEU A 60 4.00 1.47 -12.41
N LEU A 61 4.18 0.16 -12.60
CA LEU A 61 4.03 -0.50 -13.90
C LEU A 61 2.60 -0.33 -14.46
N PHE A 62 2.49 0.18 -15.69
CA PHE A 62 1.22 0.36 -16.38
C PHE A 62 0.42 -0.97 -16.48
N PRO A 63 -0.90 -0.98 -16.21
CA PRO A 63 -1.72 -2.19 -16.15
C PRO A 63 -2.16 -2.66 -17.55
N HIS A 64 -1.24 -3.18 -18.37
CA HIS A 64 -1.61 -3.73 -19.68
C HIS A 64 -2.58 -4.92 -19.60
N ASP A 65 -2.39 -5.75 -18.56
CA ASP A 65 -3.25 -6.89 -18.22
C ASP A 65 -3.34 -7.08 -16.69
N SER A 66 -4.24 -7.98 -16.25
CA SER A 66 -4.49 -8.19 -14.81
C SER A 66 -3.37 -8.95 -14.08
N SER A 67 -2.52 -9.72 -14.77
CA SER A 67 -1.37 -10.43 -14.17
C SER A 67 -0.33 -9.44 -13.63
N LEU A 68 -0.21 -8.27 -14.26
CA LEU A 68 0.68 -7.19 -13.82
C LEU A 68 0.27 -6.55 -12.48
N SER A 69 -0.89 -6.91 -11.92
CA SER A 69 -1.28 -6.45 -10.59
C SER A 69 -0.36 -6.98 -9.48
N LEU A 70 0.19 -8.18 -9.64
CA LEU A 70 1.16 -8.74 -8.69
C LEU A 70 2.46 -7.94 -8.73
N VAL A 71 2.93 -7.59 -9.93
CA VAL A 71 4.15 -6.80 -10.13
C VAL A 71 4.04 -5.45 -9.44
N ARG A 72 2.92 -4.74 -9.62
CA ARG A 72 2.68 -3.46 -8.90
C ARG A 72 2.64 -3.66 -7.38
N LEU A 73 2.02 -4.74 -6.89
CA LEU A 73 2.01 -5.03 -5.46
C LEU A 73 3.43 -5.25 -4.92
N ASN A 74 4.26 -5.99 -5.65
CA ASN A 74 5.67 -6.22 -5.30
C ASN A 74 6.51 -4.93 -5.37
N GLN A 75 6.25 -4.05 -6.35
CA GLN A 75 6.89 -2.72 -6.40
C GLN A 75 6.60 -1.93 -5.12
N VAL A 76 5.34 -1.89 -4.68
CA VAL A 76 4.95 -1.19 -3.45
C VAL A 76 5.53 -1.86 -2.20
N TYR A 77 5.54 -3.19 -2.15
CA TYR A 77 6.16 -3.93 -1.05
C TYR A 77 7.65 -3.59 -0.91
N LYS A 78 8.40 -3.61 -2.02
CA LYS A 78 9.83 -3.22 -2.05
C LYS A 78 10.06 -1.77 -1.64
N ILE A 79 9.21 -0.85 -2.09
CA ILE A 79 9.25 0.56 -1.64
C ILE A 79 9.13 0.62 -0.12
N LEU A 80 8.15 -0.07 0.46
CA LEU A 80 7.89 -0.03 1.90
C LEU A 80 8.98 -0.73 2.73
N GLN A 81 9.54 -1.84 2.22
CA GLN A 81 10.72 -2.48 2.82
C GLN A 81 11.90 -1.51 2.84
N TYR A 82 12.12 -0.75 1.76
CA TYR A 82 13.18 0.25 1.71
C TYR A 82 12.96 1.39 2.72
N VAL A 83 11.71 1.85 2.88
CA VAL A 83 11.37 2.85 3.91
C VAL A 83 11.66 2.31 5.31
N GLU A 84 11.24 1.08 5.63
CA GLU A 84 11.54 0.44 6.92
C GLU A 84 13.05 0.29 7.16
N SER A 85 13.79 -0.19 6.16
CA SER A 85 15.25 -0.31 6.22
C SER A 85 15.91 1.05 6.43
N TYR A 86 15.48 2.08 5.70
CA TYR A 86 15.98 3.44 5.87
C TYR A 86 15.74 3.97 7.28
N GLN A 87 14.53 3.80 7.82
CA GLN A 87 14.20 4.20 9.19
C GLN A 87 15.09 3.47 10.20
N LYS A 88 15.27 2.15 10.05
CA LYS A 88 16.10 1.33 10.95
C LYS A 88 17.58 1.70 10.87
N GLU A 89 18.14 1.83 9.67
CA GLU A 89 19.54 2.20 9.42
C GLU A 89 19.90 3.54 10.07
N ASN A 90 18.98 4.51 10.00
CA ASN A 90 19.19 5.86 10.50
C ASN A 90 18.63 6.06 11.92
N LYS A 91 18.12 4.99 12.57
CA LYS A 91 17.53 5.02 13.92
C LYS A 91 16.46 6.11 14.07
N LEU A 92 15.64 6.27 13.05
CA LEU A 92 14.58 7.27 13.02
C LEU A 92 13.45 6.87 13.97
N SER A 93 12.95 7.83 14.73
CA SER A 93 11.69 7.66 15.46
C SER A 93 10.52 7.55 14.47
N PRO A 94 9.37 6.98 14.88
CA PRO A 94 8.19 6.98 14.05
C PRO A 94 7.84 8.42 13.63
N MET A 95 7.76 8.62 12.32
CA MET A 95 7.51 9.91 11.69
C MET A 95 6.54 9.76 10.52
N PRO A 96 5.92 10.85 10.04
CA PRO A 96 5.03 10.79 8.90
C PRO A 96 5.73 10.31 7.63
N ILE A 97 5.00 9.51 6.85
CA ILE A 97 5.42 9.04 5.53
C ILE A 97 4.38 9.47 4.52
N MET A 98 4.82 10.15 3.47
CA MET A 98 4.01 10.48 2.29
C MET A 98 4.45 9.63 1.10
N LEU A 99 3.51 8.98 0.43
CA LEU A 99 3.77 8.28 -0.82
C LEU A 99 3.00 8.96 -1.96
N CYS A 100 3.71 9.42 -2.97
CA CYS A 100 3.22 10.22 -4.08
C CYS A 100 3.46 9.51 -5.41
N GLY A 101 2.65 9.86 -6.40
CA GLY A 101 2.93 9.58 -7.81
C GLY A 101 1.80 8.86 -8.55
N ASP A 102 2.15 8.27 -9.69
CA ASP A 102 1.24 7.48 -10.52
C ASP A 102 1.31 6.01 -10.09
N TRP A 103 0.24 5.54 -9.47
CA TRP A 103 0.13 4.18 -8.95
C TRP A 103 -0.37 3.19 -9.99
N ASN A 104 -0.83 3.67 -11.15
CA ASN A 104 -1.31 2.83 -12.25
C ASN A 104 -2.33 1.76 -11.78
N GLY A 105 -3.12 2.12 -10.77
CA GLY A 105 -4.06 1.26 -10.06
C GLY A 105 -5.19 2.08 -9.47
N SER A 106 -6.40 1.52 -9.44
CA SER A 106 -7.58 2.23 -8.94
C SER A 106 -7.84 1.96 -7.45
N LYS A 107 -8.79 2.71 -6.87
CA LYS A 107 -9.30 2.47 -5.50
C LYS A 107 -9.81 1.04 -5.26
N ARG A 108 -10.20 0.31 -6.32
CA ARG A 108 -10.66 -1.08 -6.21
C ARG A 108 -9.53 -2.11 -6.30
N GLY A 109 -8.34 -1.67 -6.69
CA GLY A 109 -7.18 -2.53 -6.95
C GLY A 109 -6.49 -3.04 -5.69
N HIS A 110 -5.63 -4.05 -5.86
CA HIS A 110 -4.90 -4.69 -4.76
C HIS A 110 -3.90 -3.75 -4.08
N VAL A 111 -3.24 -2.87 -4.83
CA VAL A 111 -2.30 -1.89 -4.28
C VAL A 111 -2.99 -0.92 -3.32
N TYR A 112 -4.14 -0.36 -3.70
CA TYR A 112 -4.90 0.55 -2.84
C TYR A 112 -5.32 -0.17 -1.54
N LYS A 113 -5.86 -1.39 -1.65
CA LYS A 113 -6.25 -2.19 -0.48
C LYS A 113 -5.08 -2.53 0.44
N PHE A 114 -3.93 -2.87 -0.14
CA PHE A 114 -2.71 -3.16 0.62
C PHE A 114 -2.20 -1.94 1.40
N LEU A 115 -2.15 -0.76 0.77
CA LEU A 115 -1.76 0.46 1.47
C LEU A 115 -2.72 0.80 2.61
N ARG A 116 -4.02 0.62 2.40
CA ARG A 116 -5.04 0.81 3.44
C ARG A 116 -4.87 -0.17 4.60
N SER A 117 -4.54 -1.44 4.34
CA SER A 117 -4.40 -2.47 5.38
C SER A 117 -3.20 -2.24 6.30
N ILE A 118 -2.18 -1.52 5.83
CA ILE A 118 -1.03 -1.11 6.66
C ILE A 118 -1.18 0.30 7.26
N GLY A 119 -2.35 0.92 7.10
CA GLY A 119 -2.72 2.16 7.78
C GLY A 119 -2.60 3.46 6.97
N PHE A 120 -2.10 3.42 5.72
CA PHE A 120 -2.08 4.62 4.86
C PHE A 120 -3.50 5.08 4.55
N VAL A 121 -3.67 6.40 4.42
CA VAL A 121 -4.91 7.01 3.93
C VAL A 121 -4.65 7.78 2.64
N SER A 122 -5.60 7.71 1.72
CA SER A 122 -5.64 8.58 0.55
C SER A 122 -6.01 9.98 1.00
N SER A 123 -5.13 10.95 0.78
CA SER A 123 -5.40 12.33 1.21
C SER A 123 -6.64 12.90 0.52
N TYR A 124 -6.87 12.54 -0.74
CA TYR A 124 -8.07 12.98 -1.46
C TYR A 124 -9.35 12.45 -0.81
N ASP A 125 -9.36 11.17 -0.42
CA ASP A 125 -10.51 10.57 0.24
C ASP A 125 -10.74 11.15 1.63
N THR A 126 -9.65 11.43 2.37
CA THR A 126 -9.74 12.08 3.69
C THR A 126 -10.34 13.48 3.59
N ALA A 127 -9.88 14.31 2.65
CA ALA A 127 -10.40 15.67 2.49
C ALA A 127 -11.89 15.72 2.12
N HIS A 128 -12.35 14.76 1.31
CA HIS A 128 -13.74 14.72 0.83
C HIS A 128 -14.66 13.79 1.63
N GLN A 129 -14.14 13.13 2.67
CA GLN A 129 -14.86 12.10 3.43
C GLN A 129 -15.40 10.97 2.54
N TYR A 130 -14.64 10.61 1.50
CA TYR A 130 -15.02 9.57 0.55
C TYR A 130 -14.72 8.19 1.08
N THR A 131 -15.57 7.26 0.70
CA THR A 131 -15.45 5.84 1.00
C THR A 131 -14.98 5.07 -0.23
N ASP A 132 -14.76 3.76 -0.08
CA ASP A 132 -14.43 2.88 -1.22
C ASP A 132 -15.59 2.76 -2.22
N ALA A 133 -16.83 3.06 -1.80
CA ALA A 133 -17.99 3.11 -2.69
C ALA A 133 -17.91 4.29 -3.69
N ASP A 134 -17.21 5.35 -3.32
CA ASP A 134 -17.02 6.57 -4.12
C ASP A 134 -15.90 6.44 -5.16
N ALA A 135 -15.45 5.22 -5.48
CA ALA A 135 -14.36 4.99 -6.43
C ALA A 135 -14.57 5.62 -7.82
N HIS A 136 -15.82 5.83 -8.22
CA HIS A 136 -16.19 6.43 -9.50
C HIS A 136 -16.00 7.95 -9.55
N LYS A 137 -15.91 8.62 -8.39
CA LYS A 137 -15.66 10.07 -8.29
C LYS A 137 -14.17 10.41 -8.43
N TRP A 138 -13.31 9.39 -8.39
CA TRP A 138 -11.88 9.54 -8.44
C TRP A 138 -11.37 9.41 -9.87
N VAL A 139 -10.98 10.54 -10.45
CA VAL A 139 -10.45 10.64 -11.81
C VAL A 139 -9.20 11.50 -11.77
N SER A 140 -8.10 11.03 -12.36
CA SER A 140 -6.85 11.80 -12.42
C SER A 140 -6.13 11.67 -13.75
N HIS A 141 -6.54 10.75 -14.62
CA HIS A 141 -5.82 10.41 -15.85
C HIS A 141 -6.78 9.94 -16.95
N GLN A 142 -6.44 10.24 -18.20
CA GLN A 142 -6.99 9.56 -19.37
C GLN A 142 -5.91 8.71 -20.02
N ASN A 143 -6.06 7.39 -19.95
CA ASN A 143 -5.03 6.49 -20.44
C ASN A 143 -5.00 6.40 -21.98
N HIS A 144 -3.99 5.69 -22.50
CA HIS A 144 -3.80 5.52 -23.94
C HIS A 144 -4.93 4.76 -24.66
N ARG A 145 -5.88 4.17 -23.92
CA ARG A 145 -7.09 3.53 -24.46
C ARG A 145 -8.30 4.46 -24.43
N GLY A 146 -8.13 5.72 -24.03
CA GLY A 146 -9.20 6.70 -23.87
C GLY A 146 -10.01 6.54 -22.58
N ASN A 147 -9.64 5.61 -21.69
CA ASN A 147 -10.37 5.38 -20.45
C ASN A 147 -9.99 6.43 -19.42
N ILE A 148 -11.00 6.99 -18.77
CA ILE A 148 -10.87 7.88 -17.64
C ILE A 148 -10.65 7.03 -16.37
N CYS A 149 -9.58 7.30 -15.64
CA CYS A 149 -9.21 6.55 -14.44
C CYS A 149 -8.59 7.45 -13.37
N GLY A 150 -8.71 7.05 -12.11
CA GLY A 150 -8.00 7.68 -11.00
C GLY A 150 -6.84 6.79 -10.53
N VAL A 151 -5.62 7.26 -10.79
CA VAL A 151 -4.36 6.52 -10.60
C VAL A 151 -3.30 7.32 -9.83
N ASP A 152 -3.48 8.63 -9.67
CA ASP A 152 -2.48 9.53 -9.08
C ASP A 152 -2.79 9.84 -7.62
N PHE A 153 -2.16 9.14 -6.67
CA PHE A 153 -2.48 9.28 -5.25
C PHE A 153 -1.35 9.95 -4.48
N ILE A 154 -1.75 10.76 -3.49
CA ILE A 154 -0.92 11.15 -2.37
C ILE A 154 -1.46 10.44 -1.14
N TRP A 155 -0.65 9.55 -0.60
CA TRP A 155 -0.93 8.76 0.59
C TRP A 155 -0.23 9.36 1.79
N LEU A 156 -0.89 9.30 2.95
CA LEU A 156 -0.31 9.70 4.24
C LEU A 156 -0.38 8.54 5.22
N LEU A 157 0.74 8.26 5.88
CA LEU A 157 0.81 7.44 7.08
C LEU A 157 1.38 8.29 8.20
N ASN A 158 0.60 8.47 9.25
CA ASN A 158 1.02 9.16 10.47
C ASN A 158 1.59 8.15 11.49
N PRO A 159 2.49 8.60 12.38
CA PRO A 159 3.16 7.76 13.38
C PRO A 159 2.27 7.29 14.55
N ASN A 160 1.00 7.72 14.59
CA ASN A 160 0.04 7.35 15.64
C ASN A 160 -0.79 6.11 15.32
N ARG A 161 -0.59 5.50 14.14
CA ARG A 161 -1.37 4.35 13.71
C ARG A 161 -0.62 3.06 14.01
N TYR A 162 -1.30 2.15 14.69
CA TYR A 162 -0.86 0.75 14.79
C TYR A 162 -0.53 0.22 13.38
N ARG A 163 0.68 -0.33 13.24
CA ARG A 163 1.16 -0.89 11.99
C ARG A 163 1.07 -2.41 12.05
N LYS A 164 0.18 -2.98 11.25
CA LYS A 164 0.25 -4.42 10.94
C LYS A 164 1.59 -4.72 10.26
N LEU A 165 2.23 -5.82 10.63
CA LEU A 165 3.52 -6.24 10.05
C LEU A 165 3.44 -6.22 8.52
N LEU A 166 4.44 -5.62 7.88
CA LEU A 166 4.46 -5.41 6.42
C LEU A 166 4.39 -6.75 5.68
N LYS A 167 5.13 -7.75 6.14
CA LYS A 167 5.13 -9.11 5.57
C LYS A 167 3.75 -9.80 5.67
N SER A 168 3.09 -9.71 6.82
CA SER A 168 1.74 -10.28 7.00
C SER A 168 0.71 -9.60 6.10
N SER A 169 0.75 -8.27 6.03
CA SER A 169 -0.17 -7.47 5.21
C SER A 169 0.03 -7.71 3.71
N TRP A 170 1.28 -7.88 3.28
CA TRP A 170 1.59 -8.23 1.89
C TRP A 170 1.05 -9.61 1.53
N SER A 171 1.22 -10.58 2.43
CA SER A 171 0.74 -11.95 2.22
C SER A 171 -0.78 -12.02 2.10
N GLU A 172 -1.49 -11.28 2.94
CA GLU A 172 -2.94 -11.11 2.80
C GLU A 172 -3.35 -10.45 1.49
N ALA A 173 -2.58 -9.47 1.02
CA ALA A 173 -2.85 -8.84 -0.27
C ALA A 173 -2.67 -9.82 -1.44
N VAL A 174 -1.67 -10.71 -1.37
CA VAL A 174 -1.46 -11.80 -2.34
C VAL A 174 -2.59 -12.83 -2.25
N PHE A 175 -3.00 -13.25 -1.06
CA PHE A 175 -4.17 -14.14 -0.90
C PHE A 175 -5.46 -13.51 -1.39
N GLY A 176 -5.65 -12.20 -1.17
CA GLY A 176 -6.77 -11.44 -1.74
C GLY A 176 -6.76 -11.43 -3.27
N MET A 177 -5.58 -11.42 -3.89
CA MET A 177 -5.41 -11.54 -5.35
C MET A 177 -5.72 -12.94 -5.84
N PHE A 178 -5.20 -13.98 -5.16
CA PHE A 178 -5.54 -15.37 -5.42
C PHE A 178 -7.06 -15.58 -5.39
N LYS A 179 -7.72 -15.16 -4.31
CA LYS A 179 -9.18 -15.25 -4.16
C LYS A 179 -9.94 -14.54 -5.28
N TYR A 180 -9.46 -13.37 -5.71
CA TYR A 180 -10.04 -12.63 -6.83
C TYR A 180 -9.94 -13.41 -8.16
N LEU A 181 -8.77 -13.99 -8.47
CA LEU A 181 -8.56 -14.78 -9.68
C LEU A 181 -9.42 -16.05 -9.70
N VAL A 182 -9.48 -16.77 -8.59
CA VAL A 182 -10.32 -17.96 -8.42
C VAL A 182 -11.80 -17.64 -8.60
N ARG A 183 -12.29 -16.55 -7.98
CA ARG A 183 -13.69 -16.11 -8.15
C ARG A 183 -13.99 -15.69 -9.58
N ARG A 184 -13.04 -15.08 -10.29
CA ARG A 184 -13.20 -14.76 -11.72
C ARG A 184 -13.34 -16.00 -12.58
N ALA A 185 -12.66 -17.10 -12.22
CA ALA A 185 -12.83 -18.40 -12.86
C ALA A 185 -14.15 -19.10 -12.44
N SER A 186 -15.03 -18.43 -11.70
CA SER A 186 -16.34 -18.96 -11.25
C SER A 186 -16.23 -20.23 -10.40
N LEU A 187 -15.11 -20.39 -9.68
CA LEU A 187 -14.91 -21.49 -8.74
C LEU A 187 -15.57 -21.16 -7.40
N THR A 188 -16.31 -22.13 -6.86
CA THR A 188 -16.82 -22.07 -5.48
C THR A 188 -15.67 -22.26 -4.49
N GLU A 189 -15.95 -22.08 -3.20
CA GLU A 189 -14.96 -22.31 -2.14
C GLU A 189 -14.40 -23.74 -2.18
N GLU A 190 -15.27 -24.72 -2.35
CA GLU A 190 -14.91 -26.14 -2.41
C GLU A 190 -14.05 -26.43 -3.65
N LYS A 191 -14.38 -25.81 -4.79
CA LYS A 191 -13.59 -25.92 -6.02
C LYS A 191 -12.25 -25.21 -5.91
N ALA A 192 -12.17 -24.11 -5.16
CA ALA A 192 -10.93 -23.40 -4.88
C ALA A 192 -9.98 -24.25 -4.01
N PHE A 193 -10.54 -24.90 -2.98
CA PHE A 193 -9.80 -25.85 -2.16
C PHE A 193 -9.32 -27.05 -2.99
N ALA A 194 -10.19 -27.61 -3.84
CA ALA A 194 -9.82 -28.69 -4.75
C ALA A 194 -8.73 -28.29 -5.76
N LEU A 195 -8.77 -27.06 -6.29
CA LEU A 195 -7.73 -26.52 -7.17
C LEU A 195 -6.36 -26.52 -6.48
N LEU A 196 -6.32 -26.12 -5.20
CA LEU A 196 -5.09 -26.11 -4.40
C LEU A 196 -4.58 -27.51 -4.06
N LYS A 197 -5.45 -28.53 -4.02
CA LYS A 197 -5.04 -29.92 -3.79
C LYS A 197 -4.31 -30.56 -4.98
N ALA A 198 -4.43 -30.01 -6.19
CA ALA A 198 -3.79 -30.53 -7.42
C ALA A 198 -3.97 -32.05 -7.60
N ASP A 199 -5.24 -32.50 -7.62
CA ASP A 199 -5.65 -33.91 -7.79
C ASP A 199 -5.15 -34.90 -6.71
N ASN A 200 -4.64 -34.41 -5.58
CA ASN A 200 -4.33 -35.26 -4.44
C ASN A 200 -5.63 -35.73 -3.74
N ASP A 201 -5.73 -37.04 -3.48
CA ASP A 201 -6.86 -37.65 -2.75
C ASP A 201 -6.92 -37.21 -1.28
N SER A 202 -5.83 -36.66 -0.70
CA SER A 202 -5.80 -36.22 0.69
C SER A 202 -6.71 -35.03 0.96
N ASP A 203 -7.41 -34.98 2.10
CA ASP A 203 -8.27 -33.84 2.51
C ASP A 203 -7.50 -32.56 2.90
N CYS A 204 -6.20 -32.51 2.66
CA CYS A 204 -5.34 -31.35 2.89
C CYS A 204 -4.64 -30.92 1.59
N ILE A 205 -4.29 -29.64 1.52
CA ILE A 205 -3.44 -29.08 0.48
C ILE A 205 -1.98 -29.32 0.89
N THR A 206 -1.14 -29.76 -0.05
CA THR A 206 0.31 -29.87 0.16
C THR A 206 1.02 -28.65 -0.40
N TYR A 207 2.28 -28.42 0.01
CA TYR A 207 3.10 -27.34 -0.56
C TYR A 207 3.22 -27.44 -2.09
N SER A 208 3.35 -28.65 -2.63
CA SER A 208 3.40 -28.87 -4.07
C SER A 208 2.10 -28.47 -4.77
N GLY A 209 0.94 -28.84 -4.21
CA GLY A 209 -0.36 -28.46 -4.74
C GLY A 209 -0.60 -26.95 -4.68
N PHE A 210 -0.18 -26.30 -3.59
CA PHE A 210 -0.21 -24.84 -3.46
C PHE A 210 0.62 -24.15 -4.55
N CYS A 211 1.87 -24.57 -4.74
CA CYS A 211 2.74 -24.06 -5.80
C CYS A 211 2.15 -24.28 -7.20
N GLU A 212 1.53 -25.43 -7.43
CA GLU A 212 0.89 -25.73 -8.71
C GLU A 212 -0.33 -24.85 -8.98
N ALA A 213 -1.20 -24.64 -7.99
CA ALA A 213 -2.34 -23.75 -8.12
C ALA A 213 -1.92 -22.29 -8.37
N LEU A 214 -0.88 -21.80 -7.67
CA LEU A 214 -0.31 -20.48 -7.94
C LEU A 214 0.23 -20.37 -9.38
N ARG A 215 0.85 -21.43 -9.89
CA ARG A 215 1.33 -21.49 -11.28
C ARG A 215 0.17 -21.47 -12.28
N GLN A 216 -0.88 -22.25 -12.02
CA GLN A 216 -2.08 -22.29 -12.87
C GLN A 216 -2.81 -20.93 -12.92
N LEU A 217 -2.70 -20.13 -11.87
CA LEU A 217 -3.26 -18.78 -11.80
C LEU A 217 -2.29 -17.68 -12.30
N ASN A 218 -1.13 -18.05 -12.85
CA ASN A 218 -0.07 -17.13 -13.28
C ASN A 218 0.37 -16.16 -12.17
N LEU A 219 0.50 -16.67 -10.93
CA LEU A 219 1.09 -15.94 -9.81
C LEU A 219 2.56 -16.32 -9.59
N THR A 220 3.03 -17.44 -10.13
CA THR A 220 4.43 -17.88 -10.09
C THR A 220 4.83 -18.58 -11.38
N GLY A 221 6.13 -18.85 -11.59
CA GLY A 221 6.66 -19.58 -12.73
C GLY A 221 7.00 -18.72 -13.96
N HIS A 222 7.03 -17.39 -13.83
CA HIS A 222 7.44 -16.45 -14.86
C HIS A 222 8.25 -15.28 -14.27
N CYS A 223 8.92 -14.50 -15.12
CA CYS A 223 9.89 -13.47 -14.71
C CYS A 223 9.36 -12.40 -13.73
N TYR A 224 8.05 -12.14 -13.71
CA TYR A 224 7.44 -11.18 -12.78
C TYR A 224 6.49 -11.81 -11.75
N GLY A 225 6.60 -13.13 -11.53
CA GLY A 225 5.80 -13.87 -10.56
C GLY A 225 6.44 -13.89 -9.19
N LEU A 226 5.75 -14.52 -8.23
CA LEU A 226 6.30 -14.81 -6.91
C LEU A 226 7.57 -15.63 -7.04
N SER A 227 8.62 -15.24 -6.32
CA SER A 227 9.85 -16.04 -6.18
C SER A 227 9.59 -17.32 -5.38
N ASP A 228 10.56 -18.23 -5.38
CA ASP A 228 10.48 -19.45 -4.57
C ASP A 228 10.47 -19.11 -3.06
N GLU A 229 11.25 -18.11 -2.64
CA GLU A 229 11.27 -17.60 -1.27
C GLU A 229 9.93 -16.97 -0.89
N GLU A 230 9.39 -16.11 -1.75
CA GLU A 230 8.08 -15.47 -1.55
C GLU A 230 6.96 -16.50 -1.46
N THR A 231 7.00 -17.52 -2.32
CA THR A 231 6.01 -18.62 -2.32
C THR A 231 6.10 -19.45 -1.04
N LYS A 232 7.32 -19.75 -0.58
CA LYS A 232 7.56 -20.45 0.68
C LYS A 232 7.12 -19.61 1.89
N ASP A 233 7.35 -18.30 1.85
CA ASP A 233 6.91 -17.37 2.90
C ASP A 233 5.38 -17.27 3.00
N LEU A 234 4.67 -17.32 1.86
CA LEU A 234 3.22 -17.41 1.84
C LEU A 234 2.73 -18.72 2.43
N TRP A 235 3.38 -19.84 2.08
CA TRP A 235 3.05 -21.15 2.64
C TRP A 235 3.13 -21.16 4.17
N VAL A 236 4.25 -20.70 4.73
CA VAL A 236 4.48 -20.63 6.19
C VAL A 236 3.42 -19.76 6.90
N GLN A 237 2.84 -18.78 6.21
CA GLN A 237 1.79 -17.94 6.79
C GLN A 237 0.38 -18.52 6.66
N ALA A 238 0.18 -19.41 5.68
CA ALA A 238 -1.06 -20.14 5.52
C ALA A 238 -1.14 -21.31 6.52
N ASP A 239 -0.02 -22.00 6.74
CA ASP A 239 0.14 -23.17 7.63
C ASP A 239 0.28 -22.67 9.07
N MET A 240 -0.84 -22.63 9.80
CA MET A 240 -0.91 -21.97 11.10
C MET A 240 -0.31 -22.81 12.22
N ASP A 241 -0.44 -24.13 12.14
CA ASP A 241 0.10 -25.05 13.14
C ASP A 241 1.50 -25.59 12.78
N GLY A 242 1.97 -25.33 11.56
CA GLY A 242 3.31 -25.70 11.10
C GLY A 242 3.44 -27.19 10.82
N ASN A 243 2.33 -27.90 10.59
CA ASN A 243 2.32 -29.34 10.38
C ASN A 243 2.75 -29.75 8.95
N GLY A 244 2.94 -28.79 8.05
CA GLY A 244 3.42 -29.02 6.68
C GLY A 244 2.32 -29.33 5.66
N VAL A 245 1.04 -29.21 6.02
CA VAL A 245 -0.12 -29.27 5.12
C VAL A 245 -1.13 -28.18 5.47
N LEU A 246 -1.98 -27.75 4.54
CA LEU A 246 -3.10 -26.86 4.86
C LEU A 246 -4.40 -27.65 4.91
N ASP A 247 -5.03 -27.67 6.08
CA ASP A 247 -6.37 -28.20 6.20
C ASP A 247 -7.43 -27.20 5.68
N TYR A 248 -8.69 -27.66 5.60
CA TYR A 248 -9.78 -26.83 5.11
C TYR A 248 -10.03 -25.58 5.98
N LYS A 249 -9.80 -25.69 7.29
CA LYS A 249 -10.01 -24.59 8.25
C LYS A 249 -8.93 -23.52 8.07
N GLU A 250 -7.68 -23.91 7.89
CA GLU A 250 -6.57 -22.99 7.60
C GLU A 250 -6.77 -22.29 6.26
N PHE A 251 -7.15 -23.03 5.22
CA PHE A 251 -7.55 -22.45 3.94
C PHE A 251 -8.67 -21.41 4.11
N GLN A 252 -9.74 -21.76 4.84
CA GLN A 252 -10.84 -20.83 5.10
C GLN A 252 -10.38 -19.58 5.84
N GLN A 253 -9.51 -19.70 6.85
CA GLN A 253 -9.10 -18.59 7.68
C GLN A 253 -8.07 -17.68 7.00
N ARG A 254 -7.08 -18.24 6.30
CA ARG A 254 -5.95 -17.47 5.76
C ARG A 254 -6.13 -17.05 4.31
N ILE A 255 -6.78 -17.88 3.50
CA ILE A 255 -6.86 -17.67 2.05
C ILE A 255 -8.26 -17.19 1.67
N TRP A 256 -9.31 -17.84 2.18
CA TRP A 256 -10.67 -17.58 1.72
C TRP A 256 -11.38 -16.46 2.47
N ASN A 257 -11.34 -16.39 3.80
CA ASN A 257 -12.07 -15.42 4.63
C ASN A 257 -11.17 -14.71 5.67
N PRO A 258 -10.07 -14.05 5.25
CA PRO A 258 -9.15 -13.40 6.17
C PRO A 258 -9.82 -12.31 7.03
N THR A 259 -10.91 -11.70 6.54
CA THR A 259 -11.63 -10.62 7.23
C THR A 259 -12.46 -11.06 8.43
N ARG A 260 -12.70 -12.37 8.62
CA ARG A 260 -13.56 -12.86 9.73
C ARG A 260 -12.82 -12.91 11.08
N SER A 261 -11.49 -12.88 11.09
CA SER A 261 -10.70 -12.84 12.34
C SER A 261 -10.52 -11.43 12.90
N GLU A 262 -10.68 -10.38 12.10
CA GLU A 262 -10.40 -8.99 12.51
C GLU A 262 -11.60 -8.28 13.18
N GLN A 263 -12.82 -8.82 13.08
CA GLN A 263 -13.99 -8.23 13.76
C GLN A 263 -14.03 -8.45 15.29
N LYS A 264 -12.97 -9.02 15.88
CA LYS A 264 -12.89 -9.22 17.34
C LYS A 264 -12.04 -8.18 18.07
N ASP A 265 -11.43 -7.23 17.37
CA ASP A 265 -10.52 -6.27 18.00
C ASP A 265 -10.72 -4.81 17.55
N ASP A 266 -11.98 -4.41 17.32
CA ASP A 266 -12.41 -3.01 17.49
C ASP A 266 -12.68 -2.71 18.98
N GLY A 267 -11.96 -3.39 19.87
CA GLY A 267 -11.80 -2.96 21.24
C GLY A 267 -10.94 -1.71 21.22
N VAL A 268 -11.53 -0.57 21.56
CA VAL A 268 -10.79 0.52 22.18
C VAL A 268 -10.03 -0.12 23.33
N LEU A 269 -8.76 -0.45 23.11
CA LEU A 269 -7.85 -0.75 24.19
C LEU A 269 -7.68 0.58 24.91
N ASP A 270 -8.51 0.78 25.95
CA ASP A 270 -8.18 1.66 27.06
C ASP A 270 -6.90 1.09 27.67
N ASP A 271 -5.77 1.47 27.08
CA ASP A 271 -4.46 1.23 27.66
C ASP A 271 -4.29 2.23 28.81
N ASP A 272 -4.74 1.84 30.00
CA ASP A 272 -4.47 2.54 31.26
C ASP A 272 -2.99 2.35 31.67
N HIS A 273 -2.07 2.53 30.73
CA HIS A 273 -0.65 2.67 31.00
C HIS A 273 -0.33 4.15 31.23
N LYS A 274 -0.29 4.52 32.51
CA LYS A 274 0.29 5.77 33.04
C LYS A 274 1.83 5.82 32.83
N GLY A 275 2.28 5.76 31.59
CA GLY A 275 3.63 6.10 31.15
C GLY A 275 3.51 7.18 30.07
N GLY A 276 4.14 8.34 30.26
CA GLY A 276 3.92 9.51 29.41
C GLY A 276 4.00 9.20 27.91
N GLU A 277 2.87 9.31 27.21
CA GLU A 277 2.80 9.11 25.77
C GLU A 277 3.78 10.06 25.07
N GLU A 278 4.78 9.50 24.40
CA GLU A 278 5.74 10.29 23.63
C GLU A 278 4.96 10.99 22.49
N GLN A 279 4.83 12.31 22.60
CA GLN A 279 4.12 13.13 21.63
C GLN A 279 5.01 13.34 20.40
N THR A 280 4.46 13.06 19.22
CA THR A 280 5.13 13.28 17.94
C THR A 280 4.29 14.20 17.04
N ILE A 281 4.86 14.64 15.93
CA ILE A 281 4.17 15.46 14.92
C ILE A 281 3.73 14.56 13.77
N GLY A 282 2.44 14.64 13.46
CA GLY A 282 1.89 14.15 12.20
C GLY A 282 1.14 15.23 11.45
N PHE A 283 0.35 14.83 10.47
CA PHE A 283 -0.37 15.75 9.60
C PHE A 283 -1.86 15.42 9.55
N SER A 284 -2.72 16.43 9.65
CA SER A 284 -4.11 16.34 9.18
C SER A 284 -4.19 16.78 7.73
N VAL A 285 -5.15 16.21 7.00
CA VAL A 285 -5.46 16.63 5.64
C VAL A 285 -6.54 17.69 5.71
N GLU A 286 -6.21 18.92 5.30
CA GLU A 286 -7.14 20.07 5.33
C GLU A 286 -7.94 20.17 4.04
N ASN A 287 -7.28 19.90 2.92
CA ASN A 287 -7.88 20.01 1.60
C ASN A 287 -7.13 19.14 0.59
N ALA A 288 -7.83 18.68 -0.44
CA ALA A 288 -7.24 18.05 -1.61
C ALA A 288 -8.07 18.45 -2.83
N VAL A 289 -7.43 18.82 -3.93
CA VAL A 289 -8.12 19.26 -5.14
C VAL A 289 -7.40 18.74 -6.39
N LEU A 290 -8.17 18.41 -7.42
CA LEU A 290 -7.65 18.13 -8.75
C LEU A 290 -7.79 19.37 -9.62
N PHE A 291 -6.75 19.63 -10.42
CA PHE A 291 -6.79 20.65 -11.45
C PHE A 291 -6.57 20.02 -12.84
N PRO A 292 -7.43 20.36 -13.82
CA PRO A 292 -8.49 21.36 -13.75
C PRO A 292 -9.80 20.80 -13.15
N PRO A 293 -10.72 21.67 -12.67
CA PRO A 293 -11.89 21.25 -11.86
C PRO A 293 -12.91 20.35 -12.57
N GLU A 294 -12.88 20.30 -13.91
CA GLU A 294 -13.71 19.41 -14.72
C GLU A 294 -13.46 17.94 -14.39
N VAL A 295 -12.22 17.61 -14.03
CA VAL A 295 -11.77 16.27 -13.70
C VAL A 295 -12.51 15.73 -12.46
N GLU A 296 -12.75 16.59 -11.47
CA GLU A 296 -13.53 16.25 -10.26
C GLU A 296 -15.00 15.94 -10.57
N LYS A 297 -15.50 16.40 -11.72
CA LYS A 297 -16.85 16.10 -12.22
C LYS A 297 -16.87 14.88 -13.12
N GLY A 298 -15.76 14.14 -13.20
CA GLY A 298 -15.59 12.98 -14.07
C GLY A 298 -15.50 13.34 -15.56
N LYS A 299 -15.17 14.59 -15.89
CA LYS A 299 -15.01 15.06 -17.27
C LYS A 299 -13.53 15.30 -17.56
N TRP A 300 -13.07 14.80 -18.70
CA TRP A 300 -11.70 15.07 -19.14
C TRP A 300 -11.65 16.35 -20.00
N PRO A 301 -10.72 17.28 -19.74
CA PRO A 301 -10.65 18.55 -20.48
C PRO A 301 -10.36 18.35 -21.97
N GLU A 302 -10.97 19.16 -22.83
CA GLU A 302 -10.78 19.08 -24.29
C GLU A 302 -9.34 19.44 -24.74
N ASN A 303 -8.64 20.25 -23.94
CA ASN A 303 -7.27 20.65 -24.19
C ASN A 303 -6.23 19.67 -23.62
N TYR A 304 -6.68 18.58 -22.98
CA TYR A 304 -5.80 17.50 -22.52
C TYR A 304 -5.67 16.45 -23.62
N TYR A 305 -4.45 15.97 -23.81
CA TYR A 305 -4.13 14.91 -24.75
C TYR A 305 -4.15 13.54 -24.08
N LEU A 306 -4.02 12.52 -24.93
CA LEU A 306 -3.91 11.13 -24.51
C LEU A 306 -2.71 10.95 -23.57
N SER A 307 -2.93 10.34 -22.40
CA SER A 307 -1.94 10.11 -21.35
C SER A 307 -1.61 11.33 -20.46
N ASP A 308 -2.38 12.41 -20.55
CA ASP A 308 -2.25 13.52 -19.60
C ASP A 308 -2.71 13.12 -18.20
N HIS A 309 -2.16 13.79 -17.19
CA HIS A 309 -2.55 13.64 -15.79
C HIS A 309 -3.05 14.98 -15.26
N ALA A 310 -4.13 14.92 -14.48
CA ALA A 310 -4.62 16.05 -13.71
C ALA A 310 -3.72 16.26 -12.50
N ARG A 311 -3.50 17.53 -12.12
CA ARG A 311 -2.64 17.84 -10.98
C ARG A 311 -3.41 17.66 -9.68
N LEU A 312 -3.04 16.66 -8.89
CA LEU A 312 -3.49 16.53 -7.51
C LEU A 312 -2.69 17.48 -6.60
N THR A 313 -3.39 18.34 -5.85
CA THR A 313 -2.79 19.23 -4.83
C THR A 313 -3.42 18.93 -3.48
N VAL A 314 -2.61 18.81 -2.44
CA VAL A 314 -3.07 18.52 -1.07
C VAL A 314 -2.49 19.55 -0.10
N VAL A 315 -3.31 20.00 0.84
CA VAL A 315 -2.93 20.89 1.94
C VAL A 315 -2.95 20.08 3.22
N PHE A 316 -1.82 20.09 3.93
CA PHE A 316 -1.66 19.43 5.22
C PHE A 316 -1.42 20.47 6.31
N SER A 317 -1.90 20.21 7.53
CA SER A 317 -1.52 20.99 8.71
C SER A 317 -0.84 20.10 9.75
N PRO A 318 0.22 20.57 10.43
CA PRO A 318 0.91 19.79 11.44
C PRO A 318 0.05 19.67 12.70
N ILE A 319 -0.08 18.46 13.22
CA ILE A 319 -0.83 18.16 14.44
C ILE A 319 0.03 17.33 15.39
N ARG A 320 -0.11 17.57 16.70
CA ARG A 320 0.49 16.72 17.73
C ARG A 320 -0.37 15.47 17.92
N MET A 321 0.27 14.34 18.06
CA MET A 321 -0.40 13.05 18.26
C MET A 321 0.46 12.11 19.11
N PRO A 322 -0.16 11.15 19.81
CA PRO A 322 0.58 10.09 20.48
C PRO A 322 1.34 9.26 19.45
N CYS A 323 2.57 8.88 19.77
CA CYS A 323 3.35 7.95 18.98
C CYS A 323 2.94 6.50 19.34
N SER A 324 2.44 5.74 18.37
CA SER A 324 2.18 4.30 18.61
C SER A 324 3.51 3.55 18.55
N GLN A 325 3.90 2.90 19.65
CA GLN A 325 5.09 2.05 19.64
C GLN A 325 4.85 0.84 18.74
N LEU A 326 5.82 0.54 17.87
CA LEU A 326 5.91 -0.75 17.19
C LEU A 326 6.17 -1.82 18.25
N ILE A 327 5.22 -2.72 18.50
CA ILE A 327 5.51 -3.95 19.21
C ILE A 327 6.39 -4.78 18.28
N SER A 328 7.63 -5.01 18.71
CA SER A 328 8.67 -5.73 17.98
C SER A 328 8.30 -7.18 17.70
#